data_AF-A0A6A6ED88-F1
#
_entry.id   AF-A0A6A6ED88-F1
#
_cell.length_a   1.000
_cell.length_b   1.000
_cell.length_c   1.000
_cell.angle_alpha   90.00
_cell.angle_beta   90.00
_cell.angle_gamma   90.00
#
_symmetry.space_group_name_H-M   'P 1'
#
loop_
_entity.id
_entity.type
_entity.pdbx_description
1 polymer ?
#
loop_
_entity_poly.entity_id
_entity_poly.type
_entity_poly.pdbx_seq_one_letter_code
_entity_poly.pdbx_strand_id
1 'polypeptide(L)' 'PANSPDLNPIENVWRLLKGRIQRRFPTTEEEVRRYEKLEPEDFEKYTGNMRERCLAVINADGGPTKY' A
#
# COMPACT_ATOMS: atom_id res chain seq x y z
N PRO A 1 -10.80 2.49 11.65
CA PRO A 1 -12.17 3.07 11.60
C PRO A 1 -12.85 2.66 10.29
N ALA A 2 -14.19 2.69 10.25
CA ALA A 2 -14.90 2.51 8.98
C ALA A 2 -14.49 3.64 8.02
N ASN A 3 -14.35 3.32 6.72
CA ASN A 3 -13.97 4.27 5.67
C ASN A 3 -12.60 4.98 5.87
N SER A 4 -11.63 4.34 6.51
CA SER A 4 -10.25 4.87 6.67
C SER A 4 -9.23 4.08 5.85
N PRO A 5 -9.22 4.20 4.52
CA PRO A 5 -8.24 3.52 3.67
C PRO A 5 -6.81 4.04 3.91
N ASP A 6 -6.67 5.28 4.36
CA ASP A 6 -5.40 5.93 4.75
C ASP A 6 -4.73 5.29 5.96
N LEU A 7 -5.51 4.60 6.80
CA LEU A 7 -5.03 3.78 7.90
C LEU A 7 -4.80 2.31 7.52
N ASN A 8 -5.06 1.90 6.28
CA ASN A 8 -4.88 0.54 5.82
C ASN A 8 -3.61 0.41 4.96
N PRO A 9 -2.50 -0.15 5.49
CA PRO A 9 -1.25 -0.28 4.74
C PRO A 9 -1.38 -1.14 3.47
N ILE A 10 -2.41 -1.99 3.37
CA ILE A 10 -2.59 -2.89 2.22
C ILE A 10 -2.80 -2.13 0.91
N GLU A 11 -3.42 -0.94 0.95
CA GLU A 11 -3.63 -0.12 -0.25
C GLU A 11 -2.30 0.31 -0.87
N ASN A 12 -1.31 0.56 -0.02
CA ASN A 12 0.04 0.88 -0.46
C ASN A 12 0.77 -0.32 -1.06
N VAL A 13 0.54 -1.52 -0.52
CA VAL A 13 1.04 -2.78 -1.08
C VAL A 13 0.42 -3.04 -2.45
N TRP A 14 -0.90 -2.87 -2.60
CA TRP A 14 -1.57 -3.02 -3.90
C TRP A 14 -1.05 -2.03 -4.94
N ARG A 15 -0.80 -0.77 -4.54
CA ARG A 15 -0.20 0.23 -5.42
C ARG A 15 1.22 -0.16 -5.86
N LEU A 16 2.04 -0.68 -4.95
CA LEU A 16 3.38 -1.17 -5.27
C LEU A 16 3.34 -2.32 -6.27
N LEU A 17 2.51 -3.33 -5.99
CA LEU A 17 2.35 -4.53 -6.79
C LEU A 17 1.92 -4.17 -8.22
N LYS A 18 0.85 -3.38 -8.36
CA LYS A 18 0.37 -2.89 -9.66
C LYS A 18 1.46 -2.13 -10.41
N GLY A 19 2.18 -1.25 -9.74
CA GLY A 19 3.28 -0.48 -10.34
C GLY A 19 4.46 -1.34 -10.78
N ARG A 20 4.75 -2.47 -10.13
CA ARG A 20 5.80 -3.41 -10.56
C ARG A 20 5.38 -4.19 -11.80
N ILE A 21 4.17 -4.74 -11.77
CA ILE A 21 3.58 -5.52 -12.86
C ILE A 21 3.46 -4.64 -14.11
N GLN A 22 2.90 -3.44 -13.98
CA GLN A 22 2.67 -2.53 -15.12
C GLN A 22 3.96 -2.14 -15.85
N ARG A 23 5.08 -1.96 -15.15
CA ARG A 23 6.39 -1.63 -15.76
C ARG A 23 6.95 -2.75 -16.64
N ARG A 24 6.42 -3.96 -16.54
CA ARG A 24 6.83 -5.11 -17.36
C ARG A 24 5.90 -5.35 -18.56
N PHE A 25 4.82 -4.57 -18.69
CA PHE A 25 3.84 -4.68 -19.76
C PHE A 25 3.39 -6.13 -20.04
N PRO A 26 2.96 -6.88 -19.00
CA PRO A 26 2.52 -8.26 -19.19
C PRO A 26 1.28 -8.28 -20.07
N THR A 27 1.22 -9.29 -20.93
CA THR A 27 0.12 -9.54 -21.87
C THR A 27 -0.63 -10.83 -21.52
N THR A 28 -0.07 -11.68 -20.66
CA THR A 28 -0.68 -12.92 -20.19
C THR A 28 -0.79 -12.98 -18.66
N GLU A 29 -1.70 -13.82 -18.17
CA GLU A 29 -1.84 -14.07 -16.73
C GLU A 29 -0.57 -14.69 -16.13
N GLU A 30 0.12 -15.55 -16.88
CA GLU A 30 1.38 -16.18 -16.45
C GLU A 30 2.50 -15.15 -16.22
N GLU A 31 2.56 -14.12 -17.07
CA GLU A 31 3.50 -13.02 -16.90
C GLU A 31 3.15 -12.18 -15.65
N VAL A 32 1.86 -11.94 -15.40
CA VAL A 32 1.40 -11.27 -14.17
C VAL A 32 1.84 -12.07 -12.93
N ARG A 33 1.56 -13.37 -12.90
CA ARG A 33 1.94 -14.27 -11.79
C ARG A 33 3.45 -14.37 -11.57
N ARG A 34 4.26 -14.22 -12.63
CA ARG A 34 5.72 -14.18 -12.50
C ARG A 34 6.20 -12.94 -11.73
N TYR A 35 5.50 -11.81 -11.88
CA TYR A 35 5.92 -10.52 -11.35
C TYR A 35 5.18 -10.10 -10.06
N GLU A 36 4.21 -10.87 -9.59
CA GLU A 36 3.45 -10.57 -8.37
C GLU A 36 4.20 -10.90 -7.06
N LYS A 37 5.52 -11.12 -7.13
CA LYS A 37 6.35 -11.45 -5.97
C LYS A 37 6.67 -10.19 -5.14
N LEU A 38 6.40 -10.29 -3.85
CA LEU A 38 6.72 -9.30 -2.83
C LEU A 38 7.58 -9.95 -1.76
N GLU A 39 8.59 -9.22 -1.29
CA GLU A 39 9.46 -9.67 -0.19
C GLU A 39 9.07 -8.94 1.11
N PRO A 40 9.41 -9.46 2.31
CA PRO A 40 9.07 -8.84 3.59
C PRO A 40 9.43 -7.34 3.67
N GLU A 41 10.55 -6.94 3.08
CA GLU A 41 11.05 -5.56 3.04
C GLU A 41 10.10 -4.61 2.28
N ASP A 42 9.30 -5.14 1.35
CA ASP A 42 8.29 -4.35 0.64
C ASP A 42 7.15 -3.88 1.54
N PHE A 43 6.91 -4.61 2.63
CA PHE A 43 5.86 -4.32 3.61
C PHE A 43 6.37 -3.39 4.70
N GLU A 44 7.64 -3.49 5.12
CA GLU A 44 8.22 -2.73 6.22
C GLU A 44 8.06 -1.22 6.06
N LYS A 45 8.25 -0.69 4.85
CA LYS A 45 8.04 0.73 4.54
C LYS A 45 6.61 1.24 4.74
N TYR A 46 5.62 0.34 4.77
CA TYR A 46 4.21 0.68 4.90
C TYR A 46 3.65 0.34 6.28
N THR A 47 4.18 -0.68 6.94
CA THR A 47 3.79 -1.08 8.30
C THR A 47 4.57 -0.30 9.36
N GLY A 48 5.80 0.11 9.08
CA GLY A 48 6.67 0.82 10.02
C GLY A 48 6.21 2.23 10.40
N ASN A 49 5.28 2.83 9.63
CA ASN A 49 4.79 4.19 9.86
C ASN A 49 3.36 4.28 10.41
N MET A 50 2.85 3.18 10.99
CA MET A 50 1.47 3.15 11.49
C MET A 50 1.24 4.17 12.61
N ARG A 51 2.27 4.43 13.43
CA ARG A 51 2.22 5.45 14.48
C ARG A 51 1.99 6.85 13.89
N GLU A 52 2.73 7.22 12.85
CA GLU A 52 2.59 8.51 12.18
C GLU A 52 1.23 8.67 11.51
N ARG A 53 0.69 7.61 10.89
CA ARG A 53 -0.66 7.60 10.31
C ARG A 53 -1.73 7.87 11.37
N CYS A 54 -1.66 7.17 12.50
CA CYS A 54 -2.59 7.39 13.61
C CYS A 54 -2.50 8.83 14.15
N LEU A 55 -1.28 9.36 14.31
CA LEU A 55 -1.08 10.74 14.74
C LEU A 55 -1.64 11.74 13.73
N ALA A 56 -1.50 11.48 12.43
CA ALA A 56 -2.08 12.33 11.38
C ALA A 56 -3.60 12.38 11.46
N VAL A 57 -4.26 11.25 11.75
CA VAL A 57 -5.72 11.20 11.95
C VAL A 57 -6.14 11.94 13.22
N ILE A 58 -5.39 11.79 14.32
CA ILE A 58 -5.65 12.53 15.56
C ILE A 58 -5.53 14.05 15.32
N ASN A 59 -4.47 14.49 14.64
CA ASN A 59 -4.26 15.90 14.31
C ASN A 59 -5.28 16.46 13.31
N ALA A 60 -5.94 15.59 12.55
CA ALA A 60 -7.02 15.94 11.64
C ALA A 60 -8.41 15.82 12.29
N ASP A 61 -8.49 15.63 13.62
CA ASP A 61 -9.73 15.40 14.37
C ASP A 61 -10.59 14.26 13.78
N GLY A 62 -9.94 13.20 13.30
CA GLY A 62 -10.59 12.05 12.65
C GLY A 62 -10.85 12.24 11.15
N GLY A 63 -10.45 13.37 10.56
CA GLY A 63 -10.57 13.66 9.14
C GLY A 63 -9.56 12.91 8.25
N PRO A 64 -9.72 12.98 6.91
CA PRO A 64 -8.84 12.32 5.94
C PRO A 64 -7.40 12.83 6.01
N THR A 65 -6.44 11.93 5.81
CA THR A 65 -5.01 12.28 5.79
C THR A 65 -4.38 12.06 4.42
N LYS A 66 -3.09 12.40 4.29
CA LYS A 66 -2.29 12.20 3.06
C LYS A 66 -1.90 10.75 2.77
N TYR A 67 -2.23 9.82 3.67
CA TYR A 67 -1.66 8.47 3.74
C TYR A 67 -2.46 7.39 3.00
#